data_AF-A0A7D5XBM2-F1
#
_entry.id   AF-A0A7D5XBM2-F1
#
_cell.length_a   1.000
_cell.length_b   1.000
_cell.length_c   1.000
_cell.angle_alpha   90.00
_cell.angle_beta   90.00
_cell.angle_gamma   90.00
#
_symmetry.space_group_name_H-M   'P 1'
#
loop_
_entity.id
_entity.type
_entity.pdbx_description
1 polymer ?
#
loop_
_entity_poly.entity_id
_entity_poly.type
_entity_poly.pdbx_seq_one_letter_code
_entity_poly.pdbx_strand_id
1 'polypeptide(L)'
;MRKNVLFVTVFIMLLFAVAIAAPKPDNAGMGNESEDKGMQGNGSANATVITNKERVRANIPINVSNLPVAAQIRTQIHQVFLTGRGIAVNPENELDFRYIRIITGRVLVSPNNISEESSNSADLEVTCINTTAKERCYPLVRAGVLYLDEERYNLRNIDVDNESATASIYKNDTEVGSIALVKVDKMDAEIWAGKLTVSGTTYYAYILGLQHQLRVTAEVQERVQEYKACGPKLPSVNATEISSCKKEGGRIYIGRDENGCPMAPTCVKTSCPPVTPVSAQLRVRCRNQGGTLVGGVDDDGCPVSQKCLLASGETAG
;
A
#
# COMPACT_ATOMS: atom_id res chain seq x y z
N MET A 1 -7.86 38.84 53.48
CA MET A 1 -8.03 37.50 54.10
C MET A 1 -8.23 36.49 52.97
N ARG A 2 -7.14 35.98 52.37
CA ARG A 2 -6.53 34.65 52.58
C ARG A 2 -7.48 33.44 52.50
N LYS A 3 -7.33 32.71 51.37
CA LYS A 3 -7.25 31.25 51.18
C LYS A 3 -8.56 30.42 51.26
N ASN A 4 -8.90 29.73 50.16
CA ASN A 4 -8.51 28.33 49.97
C ASN A 4 -8.89 27.83 48.56
N VAL A 5 -7.85 27.50 47.80
CA VAL A 5 -7.87 26.69 46.59
C VAL A 5 -7.65 25.25 47.04
N LEU A 6 -8.53 24.33 46.67
CA LEU A 6 -8.39 22.87 46.85
C LEU A 6 -8.58 22.28 45.44
N PHE A 7 -7.53 22.07 44.64
CA PHE A 7 -6.61 20.92 44.66
C PHE A 7 -7.35 19.58 44.88
N VAL A 8 -8.00 19.10 43.83
CA VAL A 8 -8.36 17.68 43.66
C VAL A 8 -7.47 17.14 42.56
N THR A 9 -6.22 16.83 42.93
CA THR A 9 -5.28 16.05 42.12
C THR A 9 -5.12 14.71 42.86
N VAL A 10 -6.03 13.78 42.59
CA VAL A 10 -5.99 12.43 43.14
C VAL A 10 -5.28 11.53 42.14
N PHE A 11 -3.98 11.34 42.38
CA PHE A 11 -3.33 10.03 42.49
C PHE A 11 -3.80 8.91 41.52
N ILE A 12 -3.26 8.88 40.31
CA ILE A 12 -2.90 7.63 39.61
C ILE A 12 -1.53 7.85 38.95
N MET A 13 -0.48 7.91 39.76
CA MET A 13 0.88 7.55 39.34
C MET A 13 1.21 6.23 40.02
N LEU A 14 0.97 5.13 39.30
CA LEU A 14 1.42 3.80 39.69
C LEU A 14 2.57 3.39 38.76
N LEU A 15 3.79 3.52 39.31
CA LEU A 15 4.88 2.55 39.23
C LEU A 15 5.15 1.87 37.88
N PHE A 16 6.05 2.47 37.08
CA PHE A 16 7.05 1.73 36.32
C PHE A 16 8.41 2.44 36.44
N ALA A 17 9.02 2.33 37.62
CA ALA A 17 10.45 2.53 37.78
C ALA A 17 11.13 1.17 37.59
N VAL A 18 11.48 0.83 36.36
CA VAL A 18 12.42 -0.26 36.09
C VAL A 18 13.81 0.30 36.35
N ALA A 19 14.39 -0.06 37.49
CA ALA A 19 15.78 0.20 37.81
C ALA A 19 16.66 -0.67 36.89
N ILE A 20 17.35 -0.04 35.94
CA ILE A 20 18.44 -0.65 35.20
C ILE A 20 19.66 -0.63 36.13
N ALA A 21 19.93 -1.76 36.78
CA ALA A 21 21.17 -1.99 37.49
C ALA A 21 22.31 -2.16 36.47
N ALA A 22 23.29 -1.24 36.50
CA ALA A 22 24.52 -1.35 35.73
C ALA A 22 25.36 -2.56 36.22
N PRO A 23 25.90 -3.39 35.32
CA PRO A 23 26.84 -4.43 35.73
C PRO A 23 28.20 -3.82 36.08
N LYS A 24 28.71 -4.22 37.23
CA LYS A 24 30.05 -3.90 37.75
C LYS A 24 31.10 -4.78 37.04
N PRO A 25 32.30 -4.27 36.72
CA PRO A 25 33.36 -5.07 36.12
C PRO A 25 34.15 -5.78 37.23
N ASP A 26 34.14 -7.11 37.23
CA ASP A 26 35.06 -7.90 38.05
C ASP A 26 36.17 -8.46 37.17
N ASN A 27 37.38 -8.04 37.50
CA ASN A 27 38.65 -8.48 36.96
C ASN A 27 39.12 -9.79 37.64
N ALA A 28 39.85 -10.57 36.84
CA ALA A 28 41.01 -11.41 37.20
C ALA A 28 40.80 -12.65 38.09
N GLY A 29 41.28 -13.80 37.58
CA GLY A 29 41.53 -14.97 38.42
C GLY A 29 41.83 -16.28 37.70
N MET A 30 43.06 -16.41 37.18
CA MET A 30 43.91 -17.60 37.10
C MET A 30 43.34 -19.03 36.96
N GLY A 31 43.84 -19.73 35.92
CA GLY A 31 44.55 -21.01 36.07
C GLY A 31 43.74 -22.31 35.90
N ASN A 32 43.95 -23.04 34.80
CA ASN A 32 44.97 -24.11 34.76
C ASN A 32 44.99 -24.85 33.42
N GLU A 33 46.21 -25.26 33.07
CA GLU A 33 46.57 -26.24 32.06
C GLU A 33 45.74 -27.52 32.11
N SER A 34 45.40 -28.05 30.94
CA SER A 34 45.73 -29.44 30.62
C SER A 34 45.77 -29.63 29.10
N GLU A 35 46.90 -30.17 28.65
CA GLU A 35 47.08 -30.80 27.35
C GLU A 35 46.08 -31.94 27.19
N ASP A 36 45.50 -32.15 26.01
CA ASP A 36 45.81 -33.37 25.25
C ASP A 36 45.33 -33.34 23.77
N LYS A 37 46.18 -33.97 22.96
CA LYS A 37 46.16 -34.43 21.57
C LYS A 37 44.88 -34.30 20.71
N GLY A 38 45.03 -33.53 19.64
CA GLY A 38 45.09 -34.02 18.25
C GLY A 38 44.05 -35.02 17.73
N MET A 39 43.30 -34.61 16.70
CA MET A 39 43.15 -35.42 15.49
C MET A 39 42.74 -34.55 14.29
N GLN A 40 43.51 -34.68 13.20
CA GLN A 40 43.19 -34.19 11.86
C GLN A 40 41.99 -34.96 11.31
N GLY A 41 41.06 -34.25 10.68
CA GLY A 41 39.96 -34.82 9.92
C GLY A 41 39.56 -33.90 8.79
N ASN A 42 40.23 -34.03 7.65
CA ASN A 42 39.82 -33.46 6.37
C ASN A 42 38.46 -34.04 5.96
N GLY A 43 37.50 -33.17 5.64
CA GLY A 43 36.17 -33.55 5.16
C GLY A 43 35.49 -32.40 4.44
N SER A 44 36.05 -32.00 3.29
CA SER A 44 35.39 -31.11 2.34
C SER A 44 34.24 -31.88 1.67
N ALA A 45 33.01 -31.56 2.06
CA ALA A 45 31.80 -32.02 1.40
C ALA A 45 31.23 -30.89 0.53
N ASN A 46 31.46 -30.98 -0.78
CA ASN A 46 30.66 -30.26 -1.78
C ASN A 46 29.24 -30.83 -1.77
N ALA A 47 28.30 -30.15 -1.12
CA ALA A 47 26.88 -30.42 -1.25
C ALA A 47 26.26 -29.41 -2.23
N THR A 48 26.20 -29.80 -3.50
CA THR A 48 25.34 -29.15 -4.49
C THR A 48 23.90 -29.61 -4.23
N VAL A 49 23.07 -28.75 -3.66
CA VAL A 49 21.62 -28.97 -3.60
C VAL A 49 20.96 -27.92 -4.49
N ILE A 50 20.80 -28.28 -5.76
CA ILE A 50 19.91 -27.57 -6.69
C ILE A 50 18.50 -28.06 -6.36
N THR A 51 17.77 -27.30 -5.55
CA THR A 51 16.31 -27.49 -5.47
C THR A 51 15.68 -26.73 -6.63
N ASN A 52 15.18 -27.49 -7.60
CA ASN A 52 14.26 -26.98 -8.62
C ASN A 52 12.98 -26.50 -7.94
N LYS A 53 12.94 -25.22 -7.54
CA LYS A 53 11.71 -24.57 -7.09
C LYS A 53 10.89 -24.24 -8.34
N GLU A 54 9.89 -25.08 -8.58
CA GLU A 54 8.91 -24.96 -9.66
C GLU A 54 8.21 -23.60 -9.57
N ARG A 55 8.65 -22.64 -10.40
CA ARG A 55 8.00 -21.32 -10.53
C ARG A 55 6.72 -21.52 -11.31
N VAL A 56 5.58 -21.53 -10.61
CA VAL A 56 4.25 -21.43 -11.22
C VAL A 56 4.16 -20.07 -11.93
N ARG A 57 4.29 -20.07 -13.26
CA ARG A 57 4.06 -18.89 -14.11
C ARG A 57 2.55 -18.75 -14.33
N ALA A 58 1.89 -17.88 -13.57
CA ALA A 58 0.53 -17.46 -13.88
C ALA A 58 0.57 -16.49 -15.08
N ASN A 59 0.41 -17.01 -16.29
CA ASN A 59 0.14 -16.19 -17.48
C ASN A 59 -1.37 -15.90 -17.53
N ILE A 60 -1.78 -14.70 -17.11
CA ILE A 60 -3.13 -14.20 -17.35
C ILE A 60 -3.14 -13.54 -18.75
N PRO A 61 -3.96 -14.04 -19.71
CA PRO A 61 -4.19 -13.33 -20.97
C PRO A 61 -5.19 -12.20 -20.70
N ILE A 62 -4.75 -10.95 -20.87
CA ILE A 62 -5.64 -9.79 -20.92
C ILE A 62 -5.70 -9.37 -22.38
N ASN A 63 -6.90 -9.39 -22.96
CA ASN A 63 -7.16 -8.98 -24.34
C ASN A 63 -7.33 -7.46 -24.37
N VAL A 64 -6.40 -6.75 -25.02
CA VAL A 64 -6.34 -5.29 -25.03
C VAL A 64 -6.35 -4.84 -26.48
N SER A 65 -7.55 -4.63 -27.02
CA SER A 65 -7.75 -4.65 -28.47
C SER A 65 -7.53 -3.33 -29.19
N ASN A 66 -7.35 -2.16 -28.54
CA ASN A 66 -7.36 -0.88 -29.28
C ASN A 66 -6.43 0.22 -28.73
N LEU A 67 -5.18 -0.13 -28.40
CA LEU A 67 -4.08 0.85 -28.31
C LEU A 67 -2.99 0.43 -29.31
N PRO A 68 -2.27 1.37 -29.96
CA PRO A 68 -1.03 1.02 -30.63
C PRO A 68 -0.14 0.31 -29.60
N VAL A 69 0.30 -0.90 -29.95
CA VAL A 69 1.00 -1.88 -29.11
C VAL A 69 2.44 -1.43 -28.83
N ALA A 70 2.63 -0.20 -28.35
CA ALA A 70 3.85 0.23 -27.70
C ALA A 70 3.78 -0.27 -26.25
N ALA A 71 4.20 -1.54 -26.09
CA ALA A 71 4.64 -2.16 -24.84
C ALA A 71 3.80 -1.84 -23.59
N GLN A 72 2.64 -2.50 -23.44
CA GLN A 72 1.99 -2.59 -22.13
C GLN A 72 2.98 -3.13 -21.08
N ILE A 73 3.32 -2.26 -20.14
CA ILE A 73 4.30 -2.50 -19.10
C ILE A 73 3.70 -3.51 -18.11
N ARG A 74 4.17 -4.76 -18.16
CA ARG A 74 3.82 -5.77 -17.16
C ARG A 74 4.70 -5.58 -15.93
N THR A 75 4.24 -4.78 -14.96
CA THR A 75 4.80 -4.78 -13.60
C THR A 75 4.44 -6.07 -12.89
N GLN A 76 5.41 -6.76 -12.30
CA GLN A 76 5.18 -7.97 -11.51
C GLN A 76 5.52 -7.71 -10.05
N ILE A 77 4.57 -7.97 -9.15
CA ILE A 77 4.84 -7.95 -7.70
C ILE A 77 5.69 -9.18 -7.38
N HIS A 78 6.92 -8.96 -6.92
CA HIS A 78 7.86 -10.02 -6.59
C HIS A 78 7.64 -10.52 -5.16
N GLN A 79 7.50 -9.59 -4.22
CA GLN A 79 7.38 -9.87 -2.80
C GLN A 79 6.59 -8.77 -2.10
N VAL A 80 5.79 -9.11 -1.09
CA VAL A 80 5.11 -8.18 -0.18
C VAL A 80 5.83 -8.26 1.17
N PHE A 81 6.20 -7.12 1.76
CA PHE A 81 6.99 -7.07 3.01
C PHE A 81 6.11 -6.71 4.21
N LEU A 82 5.35 -5.63 4.07
CA LEU A 82 4.45 -5.15 5.11
C LEU A 82 3.06 -5.00 4.52
N THR A 83 2.11 -5.76 5.05
CA THR A 83 0.70 -5.52 4.82
C THR A 83 -0.03 -5.58 6.14
N GLY A 84 -0.90 -4.60 6.38
CA GLY A 84 -1.56 -4.52 7.66
C GLY A 84 -2.67 -3.48 7.69
N ARG A 85 -3.46 -3.59 8.75
CA ARG A 85 -4.53 -2.67 9.12
C ARG A 85 -4.31 -2.25 10.56
N GLY A 86 -4.70 -1.03 10.89
CA GLY A 86 -4.37 -0.48 12.20
C GLY A 86 -5.13 0.79 12.53
N ILE A 87 -4.67 1.43 13.58
CA ILE A 87 -5.11 2.76 14.01
C ILE A 87 -3.91 3.71 14.13
N ALA A 88 -4.15 4.97 13.82
CA ALA A 88 -3.20 6.06 14.01
C ALA A 88 -3.84 7.10 14.94
N VAL A 89 -3.24 7.36 16.10
CA VAL A 89 -3.81 8.23 17.14
C VAL A 89 -3.01 9.51 17.26
N ASN A 90 -3.69 10.66 17.27
CA ASN A 90 -3.06 11.96 17.48
C ASN A 90 -2.65 12.11 18.97
N PRO A 91 -1.38 12.35 19.29
CA PRO A 91 -0.95 12.49 20.69
C PRO A 91 -1.55 13.71 21.39
N GLU A 92 -1.95 14.74 20.65
CA GLU A 92 -2.57 15.95 21.20
C GLU A 92 -4.07 15.74 21.49
N ASN A 93 -4.69 14.72 20.90
CA ASN A 93 -6.11 14.40 21.08
C ASN A 93 -6.36 12.89 20.87
N GLU A 94 -6.47 12.14 21.96
CA GLU A 94 -6.68 10.68 21.92
C GLU A 94 -7.98 10.24 21.24
N LEU A 95 -8.96 11.13 21.12
CA LEU A 95 -10.22 10.87 20.40
C LEU A 95 -10.09 11.11 18.89
N ASP A 96 -9.01 11.77 18.44
CA ASP A 96 -8.66 11.93 17.03
C ASP A 96 -7.81 10.72 16.60
N PHE A 97 -8.51 9.65 16.27
CA PHE A 97 -7.92 8.45 15.69
C PHE A 97 -8.36 8.27 14.24
N ARG A 98 -7.46 7.70 13.44
CA ARG A 98 -7.66 7.42 12.02
C ARG A 98 -7.41 5.96 11.72
N TYR A 99 -8.12 5.44 10.73
CA TYR A 99 -7.90 4.08 10.25
C TYR A 99 -6.69 4.06 9.31
N ILE A 100 -5.77 3.12 9.49
CA ILE A 100 -4.59 2.98 8.64
C ILE A 100 -4.59 1.63 7.92
N ARG A 101 -4.26 1.65 6.63
CA ARG A 101 -3.94 0.44 5.86
C ARG A 101 -2.67 0.67 5.08
N ILE A 102 -1.73 -0.25 5.21
CA ILE A 102 -0.44 -0.19 4.52
C ILE A 102 -0.22 -1.44 3.69
N ILE A 103 0.35 -1.26 2.50
CA ILE A 103 0.80 -2.35 1.63
C ILE A 103 2.12 -1.91 1.02
N THR A 104 3.20 -2.65 1.29
CA THR A 104 4.52 -2.43 0.67
C THR A 104 5.01 -3.71 0.01
N GLY A 105 5.73 -3.56 -1.10
CA GLY A 105 6.24 -4.68 -1.86
C GLY A 105 7.42 -4.31 -2.74
N ARG A 106 8.11 -5.33 -3.25
CA ARG A 106 9.12 -5.22 -4.29
C ARG A 106 8.46 -5.52 -5.63
N VAL A 107 8.65 -4.63 -6.57
CA VAL A 107 8.07 -4.72 -7.91
C VAL A 107 9.19 -4.82 -8.93
N LEU A 108 9.09 -5.81 -9.82
CA LEU A 108 9.96 -5.91 -10.98
C LEU A 108 9.45 -4.95 -12.04
N VAL A 109 10.28 -3.98 -12.41
CA VAL A 109 9.96 -3.01 -13.46
C VAL A 109 10.60 -3.49 -14.77
N SER A 110 9.85 -3.41 -15.86
CA SER A 110 10.36 -3.81 -17.18
C SER A 110 11.46 -2.83 -17.61
N PRO A 111 12.63 -3.31 -18.08
CA PRO A 111 13.79 -2.48 -18.40
C PRO A 111 13.55 -1.47 -19.53
N ASN A 112 12.56 -1.70 -20.39
CA ASN A 112 12.27 -0.83 -21.55
C ASN A 112 11.82 0.59 -21.18
N ASN A 113 11.62 0.90 -19.90
CA ASN A 113 11.09 2.19 -19.43
C ASN A 113 12.04 2.95 -18.50
N ILE A 114 13.28 2.49 -18.35
CA ILE A 114 14.26 3.25 -17.59
C ILE A 114 14.83 4.28 -18.56
N SER A 115 14.32 5.51 -18.50
CA SER A 115 15.01 6.64 -19.12
C SER A 115 16.41 6.70 -18.52
N GLU A 116 17.45 6.74 -19.36
CA GLU A 116 18.86 6.70 -18.94
C GLU A 116 19.20 7.76 -17.87
N GLU A 117 18.39 8.82 -17.72
CA GLU A 117 18.52 9.82 -16.66
C GLU A 117 18.31 9.30 -15.23
N SER A 118 17.70 8.12 -15.02
CA SER A 118 17.50 7.57 -13.66
C SER A 118 18.65 6.67 -13.17
N SER A 119 19.72 6.48 -13.94
CA SER A 119 20.81 5.55 -13.62
C SER A 119 21.76 6.03 -12.52
N ASN A 120 21.61 7.27 -12.03
CA ASN A 120 22.49 7.84 -10.98
C ASN A 120 21.90 7.72 -9.57
N SER A 121 20.75 7.08 -9.39
CA SER A 121 20.24 6.74 -8.06
C SER A 121 20.92 5.46 -7.59
N ALA A 122 21.82 5.58 -6.61
CA ALA A 122 22.66 4.51 -6.07
C ALA A 122 21.90 3.35 -5.39
N ASP A 123 20.56 3.39 -5.35
CA ASP A 123 19.75 2.51 -4.50
C ASP A 123 18.86 1.52 -5.27
N LEU A 124 19.03 1.40 -6.60
CA LEU A 124 18.27 0.44 -7.40
C LEU A 124 18.88 -0.97 -7.28
N GLU A 125 18.31 -1.79 -6.40
CA GLU A 125 18.57 -3.23 -6.38
C GLU A 125 18.24 -3.83 -7.77
N VAL A 126 19.15 -4.61 -8.35
CA VAL A 126 18.92 -5.29 -9.65
C VAL A 126 18.83 -6.79 -9.41
N THR A 127 17.77 -7.43 -9.92
CA THR A 127 17.59 -8.89 -9.87
C THR A 127 17.68 -9.49 -11.26
N CYS A 128 18.63 -10.40 -11.47
CA CYS A 128 18.79 -11.14 -12.72
C CYS A 128 18.09 -12.50 -12.64
N ILE A 129 17.26 -12.79 -13.64
CA ILE A 129 16.55 -14.06 -13.77
C ILE A 129 17.17 -14.81 -14.95
N ASN A 130 17.78 -15.96 -14.64
CA ASN A 130 18.23 -16.91 -15.64
C ASN A 130 17.04 -17.66 -16.21
N THR A 131 16.77 -17.42 -17.49
CA THR A 131 15.87 -18.26 -18.30
C THR A 131 16.71 -19.14 -19.20
N THR A 132 16.16 -20.29 -19.63
CA THR A 132 16.85 -21.26 -20.51
C THR A 132 17.40 -20.66 -21.81
N ALA A 133 16.95 -19.46 -22.20
CA ALA A 133 17.35 -18.79 -23.44
C ALA A 133 18.19 -17.51 -23.24
N LYS A 134 18.13 -16.85 -22.08
CA LYS A 134 18.85 -15.59 -21.81
C LYS A 134 18.75 -15.18 -20.33
N GLU A 135 19.83 -14.63 -19.78
CA GLU A 135 19.77 -13.89 -18.52
C GLU A 135 19.10 -12.52 -18.77
N ARG A 136 18.09 -12.19 -17.97
CA ARG A 136 17.45 -10.86 -18.00
C ARG A 136 17.48 -10.26 -16.61
N CYS A 137 18.06 -9.08 -16.51
CA CYS A 137 18.10 -8.29 -15.29
C CYS A 137 16.96 -7.29 -15.27
N TYR A 138 16.31 -7.18 -14.11
CA TYR A 138 15.20 -6.27 -13.87
C TYR A 138 15.56 -5.40 -12.67
N PRO A 139 15.35 -4.07 -12.75
CA PRO A 139 15.36 -3.24 -11.56
C PRO A 139 14.25 -3.70 -10.60
N LEU A 140 14.60 -3.76 -9.33
CA LEU A 140 13.71 -4.09 -8.23
C LEU A 140 13.46 -2.81 -7.46
N VAL A 141 12.21 -2.34 -7.52
CA VAL A 141 11.82 -1.10 -6.84
C VAL A 141 10.95 -1.46 -5.65
N ARG A 142 11.28 -0.92 -4.47
CA ARG A 142 10.40 -0.98 -3.30
C ARG A 142 9.34 0.11 -3.45
N ALA A 143 8.08 -0.31 -3.49
CA ALA A 143 6.95 0.60 -3.65
C ALA A 143 5.84 0.21 -2.66
N GLY A 144 5.05 1.19 -2.24
CA GLY A 144 3.97 0.95 -1.32
C GLY A 144 2.85 1.97 -1.45
N VAL A 145 1.72 1.64 -0.84
CA VAL A 145 0.56 2.51 -0.73
C VAL A 145 0.13 2.53 0.73
N LEU A 146 -0.11 3.73 1.23
CA LEU A 146 -0.68 4.00 2.53
C LEU A 146 -2.08 4.59 2.34
N TYR A 147 -3.05 4.05 3.05
CA TYR A 147 -4.36 4.67 3.21
C TYR A 147 -4.47 5.17 4.64
N LEU A 148 -4.84 6.43 4.79
CA LEU A 148 -5.22 7.05 6.05
C LEU A 148 -6.68 7.46 5.91
N ASP A 149 -7.57 6.74 6.59
CA ASP A 149 -9.00 6.71 6.33
C ASP A 149 -9.29 6.34 4.86
N GLU A 150 -9.88 7.26 4.10
CA GLU A 150 -10.18 7.12 2.67
C GLU A 150 -9.08 7.71 1.77
N GLU A 151 -8.12 8.43 2.35
CA GLU A 151 -7.10 9.12 1.58
C GLU A 151 -5.94 8.20 1.22
N ARG A 152 -5.58 8.20 -0.06
CA ARG A 152 -4.49 7.39 -0.61
C ARG A 152 -3.19 8.18 -0.74
N TYR A 153 -2.09 7.58 -0.31
CA TYR A 153 -0.73 8.09 -0.39
C TYR A 153 0.20 7.05 -1.02
N ASN A 154 1.21 7.52 -1.75
CA ASN A 154 2.27 6.67 -2.30
C ASN A 154 3.45 6.64 -1.32
N LEU A 155 4.02 5.46 -1.08
CA LEU A 155 5.21 5.30 -0.25
C LEU A 155 6.44 5.11 -1.14
N ARG A 156 7.52 5.82 -0.82
CA ARG A 156 8.85 5.73 -1.47
C ARG A 156 9.95 5.64 -0.41
N ASN A 157 11.18 5.38 -0.84
CA ASN A 157 12.35 5.22 0.05
C ASN A 157 12.05 4.24 1.18
N ILE A 158 11.45 3.10 0.82
CA ILE A 158 10.93 2.13 1.77
C ILE A 158 12.10 1.29 2.25
N ASP A 159 12.41 1.37 3.54
CA ASP A 159 13.33 0.47 4.19
C ASP A 159 12.60 -0.41 5.19
N VAL A 160 12.71 -1.73 5.03
CA VAL A 160 12.05 -2.69 5.91
C VAL A 160 13.07 -3.75 6.29
N ASP A 161 13.43 -3.71 7.56
CA ASP A 161 14.29 -4.66 8.22
C ASP A 161 13.46 -5.60 9.12
N ASN A 162 14.14 -6.52 9.80
CA ASN A 162 13.48 -7.47 10.70
C ASN A 162 12.80 -6.79 11.91
N GLU A 163 13.28 -5.61 12.31
CA GLU A 163 12.84 -4.93 13.54
C GLU A 163 12.26 -3.54 13.28
N SER A 164 12.47 -2.96 12.09
CA SER A 164 12.04 -1.60 11.80
C SER A 164 11.57 -1.43 10.36
N ALA A 165 10.69 -0.47 10.14
CA ALA A 165 10.19 -0.12 8.82
C ALA A 165 10.07 1.40 8.70
N THR A 166 10.67 1.97 7.67
CA THR A 166 10.63 3.41 7.38
C THR A 166 10.19 3.66 5.93
N ALA A 167 9.50 4.78 5.68
CA ALA A 167 9.19 5.25 4.34
C ALA A 167 8.86 6.75 4.30
N SER A 168 9.08 7.38 3.15
CA SER A 168 8.57 8.72 2.84
C SER A 168 7.19 8.63 2.18
N ILE A 169 6.30 9.57 2.51
CA ILE A 169 4.89 9.59 2.10
C ILE A 169 4.70 10.69 1.06
N TYR A 170 4.12 10.35 -0.08
CA TYR A 170 3.90 11.25 -1.20
C TYR A 170 2.42 11.35 -1.58
N LYS A 171 1.97 12.57 -1.90
CA LYS A 171 0.67 12.85 -2.53
C LYS A 171 0.94 13.68 -3.78
N ASN A 172 0.51 13.20 -4.95
CA ASN A 172 0.79 13.85 -6.25
C ASN A 172 2.27 14.20 -6.45
N ASP A 173 3.16 13.22 -6.24
CA ASP A 173 4.62 13.33 -6.37
C ASP A 173 5.31 14.35 -5.43
N THR A 174 4.57 14.96 -4.51
CA THR A 174 5.11 15.85 -3.47
C THR A 174 5.23 15.09 -2.16
N GLU A 175 6.37 15.19 -1.49
CA GLU A 175 6.57 14.60 -0.16
C GLU A 175 5.75 15.38 0.87
N VAL A 176 4.86 14.67 1.56
CA VAL A 176 3.93 15.23 2.55
C VAL A 176 4.19 14.69 3.95
N GLY A 177 5.12 13.76 4.11
CA GLY A 177 5.31 13.11 5.40
C GLY A 177 6.24 11.91 5.38
N SER A 178 6.30 11.22 6.51
CA SER A 178 7.11 10.02 6.69
C SER A 178 6.49 9.09 7.73
N ILE A 179 6.91 7.83 7.69
CA ILE A 179 6.52 6.79 8.65
C ILE A 179 7.77 6.09 9.16
N ALA A 180 7.80 5.82 10.46
CA ALA A 180 8.85 5.06 11.13
C ALA A 180 8.20 4.14 12.17
N LEU A 181 8.27 2.83 11.93
CA LEU A 181 7.66 1.77 12.72
C LEU A 181 8.75 0.85 13.27
N VAL A 182 8.48 0.30 14.45
CA VAL A 182 9.27 -0.75 15.09
C VAL A 182 8.37 -1.97 15.25
N LYS A 183 8.92 -3.15 14.98
CA LYS A 183 8.24 -4.41 15.20
C LYS A 183 8.20 -4.71 16.71
N VAL A 184 7.01 -5.06 17.18
CA VAL A 184 6.71 -5.46 18.55
C VAL A 184 5.97 -6.79 18.47
N ASP A 185 6.65 -7.86 18.89
CA ASP A 185 6.04 -9.17 18.98
C ASP A 185 5.19 -9.24 20.26
N LYS A 186 3.88 -9.50 20.10
CA LYS A 186 2.96 -9.66 21.23
C LYS A 186 2.12 -10.91 21.05
N MET A 187 2.36 -11.90 21.91
CA MET A 187 1.75 -13.23 21.80
C MET A 187 2.12 -13.86 20.45
N ASP A 188 1.11 -14.28 19.67
CA ASP A 188 1.29 -14.88 18.33
C ASP A 188 1.06 -13.88 17.19
N ALA A 189 1.09 -12.57 17.49
CA ALA A 189 0.87 -11.51 16.52
C ALA A 189 2.06 -10.56 16.40
N GLU A 190 2.40 -10.23 15.16
CA GLU A 190 3.37 -9.21 14.81
C GLU A 190 2.66 -7.85 14.77
N ILE A 191 3.10 -6.91 15.62
CA ILE A 191 2.54 -5.55 15.67
C ILE A 191 3.63 -4.58 15.24
N TRP A 192 3.32 -3.68 14.31
CA TRP A 192 4.20 -2.58 13.93
C TRP A 192 3.72 -1.30 14.60
N ALA A 193 4.53 -0.74 15.49
CA ALA A 193 4.18 0.46 16.24
C ALA A 193 5.20 1.57 16.03
N GLY A 194 4.75 2.81 15.86
CA GLY A 194 5.68 3.93 15.71
C GLY A 194 5.03 5.25 15.34
N LYS A 195 5.81 6.13 14.70
CA LYS A 195 5.38 7.49 14.34
C LYS A 195 5.01 7.56 12.87
N LEU A 196 3.90 8.23 12.60
CA LEU A 196 3.41 8.58 11.28
C LEU A 196 3.21 10.08 11.22
N THR A 197 3.91 10.78 10.34
CA THR A 197 3.74 12.22 10.14
C THR A 197 3.17 12.46 8.76
N VAL A 198 2.02 13.13 8.65
CA VAL A 198 1.39 13.49 7.37
C VAL A 198 0.90 14.93 7.45
N SER A 199 1.33 15.76 6.48
CA SER A 199 0.97 17.18 6.37
C SER A 199 1.21 17.95 7.67
N GLY A 200 2.33 17.66 8.34
CA GLY A 200 2.71 18.29 9.62
C GLY A 200 2.01 17.76 10.86
N THR A 201 1.01 16.88 10.72
CA THR A 201 0.34 16.24 11.85
C THR A 201 1.03 14.91 12.16
N THR A 202 1.36 14.68 13.44
CA THR A 202 2.00 13.44 13.90
C THR A 202 0.97 12.53 14.55
N TYR A 203 1.03 11.24 14.25
CA TYR A 203 0.20 10.19 14.82
C TYR A 203 1.09 9.07 15.36
N TYR A 204 0.63 8.40 16.42
CA TYR A 204 1.15 7.09 16.82
C TYR A 204 0.37 6.00 16.10
N ALA A 205 1.04 5.30 15.19
CA ALA A 205 0.48 4.23 14.39
C ALA A 205 0.71 2.87 15.05
N TYR A 206 -0.33 2.03 15.07
CA TYR A 206 -0.30 0.64 15.50
C TYR A 206 -0.93 -0.21 14.40
N ILE A 207 -0.11 -0.99 13.71
CA ILE A 207 -0.51 -1.78 12.55
C ILE A 207 -0.34 -3.25 12.89
N LEU A 208 -1.41 -4.02 12.76
CA LEU A 208 -1.34 -5.48 12.85
C LEU A 208 -0.72 -5.99 11.56
N GLY A 209 0.49 -6.57 11.68
CA GLY A 209 1.17 -7.23 10.59
C GLY A 209 0.39 -8.47 10.20
N LEU A 210 -0.20 -8.45 9.01
CA LEU A 210 -0.72 -9.67 8.41
C LEU A 210 0.46 -10.33 7.70
N GLN A 211 1.01 -11.37 8.31
CA GLN A 211 1.96 -12.23 7.61
C GLN A 211 1.20 -13.01 6.52
N HIS A 212 0.89 -12.34 5.42
CA HIS A 212 0.35 -12.98 4.25
C HIS A 212 1.52 -13.74 3.63
N GLN A 213 1.74 -14.97 4.09
CA GLN A 213 2.39 -15.96 3.23
C GLN A 213 1.46 -16.07 2.02
N LEU A 214 1.84 -15.43 0.92
CA LEU A 214 1.24 -15.73 -0.36
C LEU A 214 1.49 -17.22 -0.57
N ARG A 215 0.52 -18.07 -0.19
CA ARG A 215 0.49 -19.46 -0.59
C ARG A 215 0.12 -19.47 -2.06
N VAL A 216 1.08 -19.05 -2.89
CA VAL A 216 0.99 -18.94 -4.36
C VAL A 216 0.68 -20.31 -5.00
N THR A 217 0.67 -21.39 -4.23
CA THR A 217 0.52 -22.74 -4.77
C THR A 217 -0.88 -23.33 -4.65
N ALA A 218 -1.74 -22.94 -3.71
CA ALA A 218 -3.08 -23.52 -3.62
C ALA A 218 -4.15 -22.54 -4.10
N GLU A 219 -4.28 -21.39 -3.44
CA GLU A 219 -5.33 -20.41 -3.77
C GLU A 219 -5.15 -19.82 -5.17
N VAL A 220 -3.91 -19.50 -5.56
CA VAL A 220 -3.62 -18.99 -6.91
C VAL A 220 -3.81 -20.11 -7.94
N GLN A 221 -3.45 -21.36 -7.63
CA GLN A 221 -3.69 -22.47 -8.55
C GLN A 221 -5.18 -22.74 -8.71
N GLU A 222 -5.96 -22.73 -7.64
CA GLU A 222 -7.42 -22.88 -7.65
C GLU A 222 -8.06 -21.78 -8.49
N ARG A 223 -7.73 -20.51 -8.24
CA ARG A 223 -8.22 -19.40 -9.08
C ARG A 223 -7.76 -19.47 -10.52
N VAL A 224 -6.55 -19.97 -10.80
CA VAL A 224 -6.06 -20.18 -12.17
C VAL A 224 -6.80 -21.34 -12.85
N GLN A 225 -7.15 -22.40 -12.12
CA GLN A 225 -7.93 -23.53 -12.66
C GLN A 225 -9.39 -23.13 -12.89
N GLU A 226 -10.01 -22.41 -11.97
CA GLU A 226 -11.32 -21.75 -12.18
C GLU A 226 -11.29 -20.91 -13.46
N TYR A 227 -10.24 -20.09 -13.62
CA TYR A 227 -10.11 -19.25 -14.80
C TYR A 227 -9.89 -20.05 -16.10
N LYS A 228 -9.16 -21.16 -16.04
CA LYS A 228 -8.99 -22.08 -17.18
C LYS A 228 -10.29 -22.78 -17.54
N ALA A 229 -11.12 -23.12 -16.56
CA ALA A 229 -12.43 -23.74 -16.77
C ALA A 229 -13.40 -22.80 -17.52
N CYS A 230 -13.28 -21.49 -17.32
CA CYS A 230 -14.07 -20.48 -18.03
C CYS A 230 -13.72 -20.31 -19.51
N GLY A 231 -12.67 -20.97 -20.01
CA GLY A 231 -12.22 -20.87 -21.40
C GLY A 231 -11.51 -19.55 -21.74
N PRO A 232 -10.81 -19.48 -22.89
CA PRO A 232 -9.86 -18.41 -23.20
C PRO A 232 -10.48 -17.05 -23.58
N LYS A 233 -11.80 -16.88 -23.50
CA LYS A 233 -12.46 -15.65 -23.95
C LYS A 233 -12.94 -14.86 -22.75
N LEU A 234 -12.04 -14.09 -22.15
CA LEU A 234 -12.50 -12.86 -21.54
C LEU A 234 -13.26 -12.07 -22.61
N PRO A 235 -14.50 -11.64 -22.33
CA PRO A 235 -15.19 -10.79 -23.27
C PRO A 235 -14.42 -9.47 -23.37
N SER A 236 -13.89 -9.18 -24.55
CA SER A 236 -13.24 -7.90 -24.83
C SER A 236 -14.33 -6.83 -24.92
N VAL A 237 -14.25 -5.82 -24.06
CA VAL A 237 -15.13 -4.65 -24.18
C VAL A 237 -14.55 -3.73 -25.25
N ASN A 238 -15.33 -3.39 -26.28
CA ASN A 238 -14.88 -2.44 -27.28
C ASN A 238 -14.99 -1.00 -26.74
N ALA A 239 -14.04 -0.12 -27.08
CA ALA A 239 -14.08 1.30 -26.74
C ALA A 239 -15.39 1.99 -27.18
N THR A 240 -15.97 1.54 -28.30
CA THR A 240 -17.28 2.00 -28.78
C THR A 240 -18.42 1.62 -27.82
N GLU A 241 -18.39 0.43 -27.21
CA GLU A 241 -19.40 0.01 -26.23
C GLU A 241 -19.26 0.80 -24.93
N ILE A 242 -18.03 1.02 -24.47
CA ILE A 242 -17.74 1.83 -23.27
C ILE A 242 -18.26 3.26 -23.46
N SER A 243 -17.94 3.89 -24.59
CA SER A 243 -18.37 5.27 -24.87
C SER A 243 -19.89 5.38 -25.06
N SER A 244 -20.53 4.38 -25.67
CA SER A 244 -21.99 4.33 -25.81
C SER A 244 -22.67 4.17 -24.45
N CYS A 245 -22.21 3.23 -23.63
CA CYS A 245 -22.73 3.03 -22.28
C CYS A 245 -22.60 4.29 -21.41
N LYS A 246 -21.45 4.97 -21.49
CA LYS A 246 -21.22 6.22 -20.76
C LYS A 246 -22.14 7.36 -21.21
N LYS A 247 -22.43 7.46 -22.52
CA LYS A 247 -23.39 8.45 -23.06
C LYS A 247 -24.81 8.23 -22.55
N GLU A 248 -25.17 6.99 -22.25
CA GLU A 248 -26.47 6.64 -21.66
C GLU A 248 -26.51 6.81 -20.13
N GLY A 249 -25.43 7.31 -19.50
CA GLY A 249 -25.31 7.42 -18.04
C GLY A 249 -25.15 6.05 -17.36
N GLY A 250 -24.61 5.06 -18.08
CA GLY A 250 -24.34 3.73 -17.57
C GLY A 250 -22.85 3.46 -17.37
N ARG A 251 -22.59 2.35 -16.67
CA ARG A 251 -21.25 1.77 -16.51
C ARG A 251 -21.23 0.33 -17.01
N ILE A 252 -20.10 -0.08 -17.58
CA ILE A 252 -19.89 -1.46 -17.99
C ILE A 252 -19.66 -2.29 -16.73
N TYR A 253 -20.51 -3.30 -16.53
CA TYR A 253 -20.37 -4.29 -15.48
C TYR A 253 -20.05 -5.65 -16.11
N ILE A 254 -19.03 -6.33 -15.57
CA ILE A 254 -18.70 -7.70 -15.94
C ILE A 254 -19.17 -8.57 -14.77
N GLY A 255 -20.35 -9.15 -14.91
CA GLY A 255 -20.90 -10.09 -13.94
C GLY A 255 -20.15 -11.42 -13.92
N ARG A 256 -20.51 -12.28 -12.97
CA ARG A 256 -20.09 -13.68 -12.96
C ARG A 256 -21.33 -14.57 -13.07
N ASP A 257 -21.21 -15.66 -13.81
CA ASP A 257 -22.24 -16.70 -13.84
C ASP A 257 -22.21 -17.56 -12.57
N GLU A 258 -23.08 -18.58 -12.51
CA GLU A 258 -23.17 -19.52 -11.39
C GLU A 258 -21.89 -20.33 -11.15
N ASN A 259 -21.01 -20.44 -12.15
CA ASN A 259 -19.72 -21.12 -12.05
C ASN A 259 -18.57 -20.15 -11.74
N GLY A 260 -18.87 -18.88 -11.47
CA GLY A 260 -17.89 -17.84 -11.19
C GLY A 260 -17.18 -17.30 -12.44
N CYS A 261 -17.63 -17.66 -13.65
CA CYS A 261 -17.01 -17.24 -14.89
C CYS A 261 -17.47 -15.84 -15.30
N PRO A 262 -16.56 -14.99 -15.81
CA PRO A 262 -16.93 -13.65 -16.26
C PRO A 262 -17.92 -13.72 -17.42
N MET A 263 -19.09 -13.10 -17.24
CA MET A 263 -20.11 -12.99 -18.27
C MET A 263 -19.80 -11.86 -19.25
N ALA A 264 -20.52 -11.82 -20.38
CA ALA A 264 -20.44 -10.70 -21.32
C ALA A 264 -20.70 -9.36 -20.60
N PRO A 265 -19.92 -8.31 -20.91
CA PRO A 265 -20.09 -6.98 -20.32
C PRO A 265 -21.51 -6.50 -20.57
N THR A 266 -22.18 -6.03 -19.52
CA THR A 266 -23.52 -5.47 -19.60
C THR A 266 -23.45 -3.99 -19.23
N CYS A 267 -24.10 -3.13 -20.01
CA CYS A 267 -24.26 -1.74 -19.62
C CYS A 267 -25.35 -1.63 -18.55
N VAL A 268 -24.96 -1.30 -17.33
CA VAL A 268 -25.90 -1.07 -16.22
C VAL A 268 -26.05 0.42 -16.05
N LYS A 269 -27.28 0.94 -16.24
CA LYS A 269 -27.59 2.34 -15.98
C LYS A 269 -27.36 2.65 -14.51
N THR A 270 -26.56 3.66 -14.23
CA THR A 270 -26.39 4.14 -12.87
C THR A 270 -27.66 4.88 -12.48
N SER A 271 -28.37 4.40 -11.45
CA SER A 271 -29.50 5.16 -10.90
C SER A 271 -28.96 6.36 -10.14
N CYS A 272 -28.89 7.51 -10.81
CA CYS A 272 -28.40 8.72 -10.19
C CYS A 272 -29.44 9.26 -9.20
N PRO A 273 -29.02 9.72 -8.01
CA PRO A 273 -29.93 10.41 -7.11
C PRO A 273 -30.49 11.66 -7.81
N PRO A 274 -31.76 12.02 -7.59
CA PRO A 274 -32.34 13.21 -8.17
C PRO A 274 -31.54 14.44 -7.71
N VAL A 275 -31.04 15.22 -8.66
CA VAL A 275 -30.29 16.44 -8.35
C VAL A 275 -31.26 17.47 -7.83
N THR A 276 -31.03 17.95 -6.61
CA THR A 276 -31.81 19.05 -6.05
C THR A 276 -31.60 20.31 -6.90
N PRO A 277 -32.67 20.94 -7.42
CA PRO A 277 -32.53 22.17 -8.19
C PRO A 277 -31.89 23.25 -7.31
N VAL A 278 -31.02 24.06 -7.91
CA VAL A 278 -30.32 25.11 -7.18
C VAL A 278 -31.32 26.10 -6.60
N SER A 279 -31.19 26.37 -5.29
CA SER A 279 -32.03 27.34 -4.60
C SER A 279 -31.82 28.75 -5.17
N ALA A 280 -32.90 29.53 -5.25
CA ALA A 280 -32.82 30.93 -5.69
C ALA A 280 -31.82 31.74 -4.84
N GLN A 281 -31.72 31.43 -3.54
CA GLN A 281 -30.76 32.06 -2.62
C GLN A 281 -29.31 31.79 -3.02
N LEU A 282 -28.96 30.55 -3.40
CA LEU A 282 -27.60 30.23 -3.84
C LEU A 282 -27.24 30.94 -5.15
N ARG A 283 -28.19 31.05 -6.09
CA ARG A 283 -28.00 31.83 -7.33
C ARG A 283 -27.67 33.30 -7.05
N VAL A 284 -28.42 33.93 -6.16
CA VAL A 284 -28.22 35.34 -5.78
C VAL A 284 -26.89 35.51 -5.04
N ARG A 285 -26.59 34.64 -4.06
CA ARG A 285 -25.34 34.71 -3.30
C ARG A 285 -24.12 34.53 -4.20
N CYS A 286 -24.14 33.54 -5.08
CA CYS A 286 -23.06 33.27 -6.01
C CYS A 286 -22.80 34.45 -6.94
N ARG A 287 -23.87 35.02 -7.52
CA ARG A 287 -23.77 36.22 -8.37
C ARG A 287 -23.20 37.42 -7.61
N ASN A 288 -23.66 37.66 -6.39
CA ASN A 288 -23.20 38.81 -5.58
C ASN A 288 -21.72 38.69 -5.18
N GLN A 289 -21.19 37.46 -5.10
CA GLN A 289 -19.76 37.21 -4.86
C GLN A 289 -18.93 37.22 -6.16
N GLY A 290 -19.54 37.54 -7.31
CA GLY A 290 -18.87 37.48 -8.61
C GLY A 290 -18.55 36.06 -9.08
N GLY A 291 -19.23 35.05 -8.52
CA GLY A 291 -19.07 33.65 -8.89
C GLY A 291 -20.00 33.18 -10.01
N THR A 292 -19.69 32.02 -10.57
CA THR A 292 -20.51 31.31 -11.56
C THR A 292 -20.93 29.95 -11.02
N LEU A 293 -22.20 29.58 -11.22
CA LEU A 293 -22.66 28.23 -10.90
C LEU A 293 -22.16 27.26 -11.96
N VAL A 294 -21.44 26.24 -11.52
CA VAL A 294 -21.02 25.14 -12.38
C VAL A 294 -21.68 23.85 -11.92
N GLY A 295 -22.19 23.08 -12.89
CA GLY A 295 -22.57 21.69 -12.71
C GLY A 295 -21.46 20.78 -13.20
N GLY A 296 -21.49 19.52 -12.77
CA GLY A 296 -20.57 18.50 -13.25
C GLY A 296 -21.24 17.14 -13.30
N VAL A 297 -20.45 16.16 -13.68
CA VAL A 297 -20.75 14.74 -13.52
C VAL A 297 -19.65 14.14 -12.66
N ASP A 298 -20.00 13.26 -11.73
CA ASP A 298 -19.03 12.51 -10.94
C ASP A 298 -18.38 11.37 -11.77
N ASP A 299 -17.54 10.57 -11.12
CA ASP A 299 -16.83 9.45 -11.74
C ASP A 299 -17.79 8.34 -12.21
N ASP A 300 -18.99 8.26 -11.64
CA ASP A 300 -20.06 7.35 -12.03
C ASP A 300 -20.95 7.92 -13.16
N GLY A 301 -20.63 9.13 -13.64
CA GLY A 301 -21.40 9.82 -14.68
C GLY A 301 -22.71 10.42 -14.16
N CYS A 302 -22.90 10.51 -12.86
CA CYS A 302 -24.08 11.09 -12.26
C CYS A 302 -23.97 12.60 -12.13
N PRO A 303 -25.03 13.34 -12.50
CA PRO A 303 -25.00 14.79 -12.39
C PRO A 303 -24.89 15.18 -10.92
N VAL A 304 -23.91 16.03 -10.60
CA VAL A 304 -23.71 16.54 -9.24
C VAL A 304 -24.40 17.90 -9.07
N SER A 305 -24.85 18.19 -7.86
CA SER A 305 -25.42 19.49 -7.50
C SER A 305 -24.48 20.63 -7.89
N GLN A 306 -25.03 21.70 -8.46
CA GLN A 306 -24.21 22.83 -8.91
C GLN A 306 -23.54 23.51 -7.72
N LYS A 307 -22.25 23.85 -7.89
CA LYS A 307 -21.46 24.59 -6.90
C LYS A 307 -21.15 26.00 -7.42
N CYS A 308 -20.98 26.95 -6.51
CA CYS A 308 -20.51 28.28 -6.87
C CYS A 308 -18.97 28.29 -6.96
N LEU A 309 -18.44 28.58 -8.15
CA LEU A 309 -17.02 28.85 -8.36
C LEU A 309 -16.79 30.36 -8.39
N LEU A 310 -15.97 30.85 -7.48
CA LEU A 310 -15.55 32.25 -7.45
C LEU A 310 -14.45 32.49 -8.49
N ALA A 311 -14.28 33.74 -8.94
CA ALA A 311 -13.22 34.11 -9.90
C ALA A 311 -11.79 33.82 -9.37
N SER A 312 -11.62 33.67 -8.06
CA SER A 312 -10.36 33.24 -7.43
C SER A 312 -10.01 31.75 -7.63
N GLY A 313 -10.92 30.96 -8.20
CA GLY A 313 -10.77 29.50 -8.30
C GLY A 313 -11.12 28.77 -7.00
N GLU A 314 -11.48 29.48 -5.94
CA GLU A 314 -11.95 28.91 -4.69
C GLU A 314 -13.44 28.51 -4.79
N THR A 315 -13.78 27.37 -4.20
CA THR A 315 -15.16 26.94 -4.04
C THR A 315 -15.75 27.61 -2.80
N ALA A 316 -16.85 28.33 -2.96
CA ALA A 316 -17.56 28.90 -1.81
C ALA A 316 -18.33 27.79 -1.10
N GLY A 317 -17.97 27.54 0.17
CA GLY A 317 -18.67 26.59 1.06
C GLY A 317 -20.07 27.05 1.44
#